data_AF-A0A3C1HYC1-F1
#
_entry.id   AF-A0A3C1HYC1-F1
#
_cell.length_a   1.000
_cell.length_b   1.000
_cell.length_c   1.000
_cell.angle_alpha   90.00
_cell.angle_beta   90.00
_cell.angle_gamma   90.00
#
_symmetry.space_group_name_H-M   'P 1'
#
loop_
_entity.id
_entity.type
_entity.pdbx_description
1 polymer ?
#
loop_
_entity_poly.entity_id
_entity_poly.type
_entity_poly.pdbx_seq_one_letter_code
_entity_poly.pdbx_strand_id
1 'polypeptide(L)'
;MAIIERKKQNKFESQQNRHIIKLFRDNELYFSNGLLDEITELYNEGHEIEDIAETFNRPVIEIMLALLYQAMQEKVTRPFAYRRTK
;
A
#
# COMPACT_ATOMS: atom_id res chain seq x y z
N MET A 1 19.44 15.31 -42.79
CA MET A 1 19.26 15.22 -41.32
C MET A 1 19.51 13.79 -40.91
N ALA A 2 20.64 13.54 -40.24
CA ALA A 2 21.22 12.21 -40.06
C ALA A 2 20.45 11.38 -39.01
N ILE A 3 20.39 10.06 -39.19
CA ILE A 3 19.76 9.09 -38.28
C ILE A 3 20.24 9.26 -36.81
N ILE A 4 21.44 9.82 -36.63
CA ILE A 4 22.08 10.11 -35.34
C ILE A 4 21.33 11.20 -34.56
N GLU A 5 20.80 12.23 -35.22
CA GLU A 5 20.07 13.33 -34.56
C GLU A 5 18.68 12.87 -34.07
N ARG A 6 18.00 12.03 -34.87
CA ARG A 6 16.74 11.36 -34.46
C ARG A 6 16.90 10.46 -33.23
N LYS A 7 18.02 9.73 -33.12
CA LYS A 7 18.30 8.88 -31.95
C LYS A 7 18.61 9.70 -30.67
N LYS A 8 19.19 10.89 -30.80
CA LYS A 8 19.41 11.80 -29.66
C LYS A 8 18.11 12.43 -29.16
N GLN A 9 17.19 12.81 -30.05
CA GLN A 9 15.87 13.34 -29.68
C GLN A 9 15.00 12.31 -28.95
N ASN A 10 14.91 11.07 -29.46
CA ASN A 10 14.16 9.99 -28.79
C ASN A 10 14.70 9.64 -27.39
N LYS A 11 16.03 9.74 -27.18
CA LYS A 11 16.62 9.49 -25.86
C LYS A 11 16.31 10.62 -24.87
N PHE A 12 16.21 11.87 -25.34
CA PHE A 12 15.83 13.03 -24.52
C PHE A 12 14.34 13.02 -24.14
N GLU A 13 13.44 12.66 -25.06
CA GLU A 13 12.00 12.53 -24.76
C GLU A 13 11.72 11.41 -23.76
N SER A 14 12.48 10.30 -23.81
CA SER A 14 12.37 9.22 -22.83
C SER A 14 12.85 9.56 -21.42
N GLN A 15 13.59 10.66 -21.23
CA GLN A 15 14.08 11.11 -19.92
C GLN A 15 13.20 12.18 -19.26
N GLN A 16 12.37 12.91 -20.03
CA GLN A 16 11.60 14.05 -19.50
C GLN A 16 10.25 13.67 -18.84
N ASN A 17 9.82 12.41 -18.88
CA ASN A 17 8.52 11.98 -18.34
C ASN A 17 8.58 11.21 -17.01
N ARG A 18 9.62 11.40 -16.19
CA ARG A 18 9.64 10.86 -14.82
C ARG A 18 8.92 11.80 -13.86
N HIS A 19 7.59 11.82 -13.95
CA HIS A 19 6.76 12.50 -12.96
C HIS A 19 6.85 11.72 -11.64
N ILE A 20 7.55 12.27 -10.65
CA ILE A 20 7.56 11.74 -9.29
C ILE A 20 6.19 12.07 -8.67
N ILE A 21 5.38 11.06 -8.42
CA ILE A 21 4.06 11.20 -7.81
C ILE A 21 4.18 10.95 -6.30
N LYS A 22 3.79 11.93 -5.48
CA LYS A 22 3.69 11.76 -4.02
C LYS A 22 2.40 11.01 -3.70
N LEU A 23 2.50 9.75 -3.27
CA LEU A 23 1.36 8.86 -3.03
C LEU A 23 0.55 9.21 -1.76
N PHE A 24 1.17 9.82 -0.75
CA PHE A 24 0.54 10.17 0.53
C PHE A 24 0.77 11.65 0.84
N ARG A 25 0.13 12.56 0.10
CA ARG A 25 0.38 14.00 0.27
C ARG A 25 -0.28 14.57 1.53
N ASP A 26 -1.50 14.11 1.85
CA ASP A 26 -2.41 14.74 2.81
C ASP A 26 -3.03 13.76 3.83
N ASN A 27 -2.64 12.49 3.83
CA ASN A 27 -3.20 11.49 4.75
C ASN A 27 -2.41 11.46 6.06
N GLU A 28 -2.74 12.36 6.98
CA GLU A 28 -2.43 12.14 8.39
C GLU A 28 -3.37 11.05 8.92
N LEU A 29 -2.90 9.81 8.84
CA LEU A 29 -3.69 8.64 9.20
C LEU A 29 -3.56 8.37 10.70
N TYR A 30 -4.67 8.52 11.42
CA TYR A 30 -4.72 8.33 12.87
C TYR A 30 -5.55 7.11 13.24
N PHE A 31 -4.97 6.24 14.07
CA PHE A 31 -5.65 5.14 14.73
C PHE A 31 -5.45 5.22 16.23
N SER A 32 -6.46 4.81 17.00
CA SER A 32 -6.25 4.48 18.41
C SER A 32 -5.48 3.16 18.51
N ASN A 33 -4.72 2.98 19.60
CA ASN A 33 -4.01 1.72 19.84
C ASN A 33 -4.97 0.52 19.87
N GLY A 34 -6.13 0.67 20.52
CA GLY A 34 -7.14 -0.40 20.58
C GLY A 34 -7.64 -0.81 19.19
N LEU A 35 -7.89 0.14 18.30
CA LEU A 35 -8.30 -0.16 16.93
C LEU A 35 -7.19 -0.85 16.12
N LEU A 36 -5.92 -0.43 16.30
CA LEU A 36 -4.79 -1.09 15.66
C LEU A 36 -4.62 -2.54 16.12
N ASP A 37 -4.80 -2.78 17.42
CA ASP A 37 -4.67 -4.12 17.98
C ASP A 37 -5.83 -5.02 17.52
N GLU A 38 -7.06 -4.51 17.47
CA GLU A 38 -8.24 -5.25 16.97
C GLU A 38 -8.12 -5.60 15.47
N ILE A 39 -7.68 -4.65 14.63
CA ILE A 39 -7.37 -4.90 13.21
C ILE A 39 -6.32 -6.01 13.06
N THR A 40 -5.29 -5.99 13.92
CA THR A 40 -4.18 -6.95 13.87
C THR A 40 -4.62 -8.34 14.29
N GLU A 41 -5.43 -8.43 15.35
CA GLU A 41 -6.01 -9.68 15.84
C GLU A 41 -6.87 -10.34 14.77
N LEU A 42 -7.85 -9.63 14.22
CA LEU A 42 -8.73 -10.15 13.14
C LEU A 42 -7.90 -10.63 11.94
N TYR A 43 -6.90 -9.85 11.54
CA TYR A 43 -6.06 -10.25 10.41
C TYR A 43 -5.28 -11.53 10.70
N ASN A 44 -4.66 -11.64 11.88
CA ASN A 44 -3.94 -12.82 12.32
C ASN A 44 -4.84 -14.06 12.46
N GLU A 45 -6.12 -13.88 12.81
CA GLU A 45 -7.15 -14.94 12.86
C GLU A 45 -7.60 -15.44 11.48
N GLY A 46 -7.22 -14.75 10.41
CA GLY A 46 -7.54 -15.16 9.04
C GLY A 46 -8.61 -14.33 8.35
N HIS A 47 -9.04 -13.20 8.93
CA HIS A 47 -9.93 -12.26 8.25
C HIS A 47 -9.22 -11.57 7.08
N GLU A 48 -9.88 -11.48 5.93
CA GLU A 48 -9.30 -10.79 4.78
C GLU A 48 -9.33 -9.27 5.01
N ILE A 49 -8.40 -8.54 4.40
CA ILE A 49 -8.26 -7.09 4.58
C ILE A 49 -9.54 -6.37 4.17
N GLU A 50 -10.19 -6.87 3.12
CA GLU A 50 -11.46 -6.37 2.60
C GLU A 50 -12.60 -6.54 3.62
N ASP A 51 -12.67 -7.68 4.31
CA ASP A 51 -13.66 -7.93 5.36
C ASP A 51 -13.44 -6.98 6.55
N ILE A 52 -12.17 -6.82 6.97
CA ILE A 52 -11.79 -5.92 8.08
C ILE A 52 -12.12 -4.46 7.73
N ALA A 53 -11.87 -4.05 6.50
CA ALA A 53 -12.19 -2.71 6.00
C ALA A 53 -13.72 -2.44 6.06
N GLU A 54 -14.53 -3.42 5.70
CA GLU A 54 -15.98 -3.35 5.83
C GLU A 54 -16.42 -3.26 7.30
N THR A 55 -15.88 -4.11 8.17
CA THR A 55 -16.19 -4.12 9.61
C THR A 55 -15.96 -2.75 10.28
N PHE A 56 -14.85 -2.09 9.98
CA PHE A 56 -14.52 -0.80 10.58
C PHE A 56 -14.98 0.42 9.76
N ASN A 57 -15.70 0.19 8.65
CA ASN A 57 -16.11 1.24 7.70
C ASN A 57 -14.94 2.15 7.30
N ARG A 58 -13.82 1.54 6.90
CA ARG A 58 -12.60 2.24 6.50
C ARG A 58 -12.15 1.84 5.10
N PRO A 59 -11.44 2.72 4.38
CA PRO A 59 -10.82 2.34 3.12
C PRO A 59 -9.82 1.19 3.30
N VAL A 60 -9.84 0.22 2.38
CA VAL A 60 -8.91 -0.94 2.37
C VAL A 60 -7.44 -0.52 2.49
N ILE A 61 -7.05 0.59 1.85
CA ILE A 61 -5.68 1.10 1.92
C ILE A 61 -5.28 1.54 3.33
N GLU A 62 -6.22 2.07 4.13
CA GLU A 62 -5.93 2.44 5.52
C GLU A 62 -5.68 1.19 6.36
N ILE A 63 -6.45 0.13 6.17
CA ILE A 63 -6.24 -1.16 6.84
C ILE A 63 -4.90 -1.77 6.42
N MET A 64 -4.55 -1.73 5.13
CA MET A 64 -3.23 -2.19 4.66
C MET A 64 -2.09 -1.43 5.34
N LEU A 65 -2.18 -0.10 5.46
CA LEU A 65 -1.16 0.73 6.10
C LEU A 65 -1.07 0.46 7.61
N ALA A 66 -2.21 0.26 8.27
CA ALA A 66 -2.27 -0.13 9.69
C ALA A 66 -1.56 -1.47 9.94
N LEU A 67 -1.86 -2.48 9.12
CA LEU A 67 -1.22 -3.79 9.21
C LEU A 67 0.27 -3.73 8.87
N LEU A 68 0.67 -2.93 7.88
CA LEU A 68 2.08 -2.74 7.56
C LEU A 68 2.83 -2.12 8.74
N TYR A 69 2.25 -1.11 9.39
CA TYR A 69 2.80 -0.51 10.60
C TYR A 69 2.95 -1.56 11.73
N GLN A 70 1.92 -2.36 12.00
CA GLN A 70 1.97 -3.40 13.04
C GLN A 70 2.93 -4.55 12.68
N ALA A 71 3.12 -4.85 11.40
CA ALA A 71 4.11 -5.82 10.93
C ALA A 71 5.56 -5.34 11.16
N MET A 72 5.82 -4.04 10.98
CA MET A 72 7.12 -3.45 11.34
C MET A 72 7.42 -3.54 12.85
N GLN A 73 6.38 -3.71 13.67
CA GLN A 73 6.47 -3.90 15.12
C GLN A 73 6.38 -5.39 15.51
N GLU A 74 6.51 -6.32 14.55
CA GLU A 74 6.47 -7.77 14.75
C GLU A 74 5.16 -8.32 15.35
N LYS A 75 4.05 -7.59 15.25
CA LYS A 75 2.73 -8.01 15.77
C LYS A 75 1.88 -8.80 14.76
N VAL A 76 2.20 -8.72 13.47
CA VAL A 76 1.51 -9.47 12.41
C VAL A 76 2.22 -10.80 12.22
N THR A 77 1.52 -11.90 12.48
CA THR A 77 2.04 -13.27 12.33
C THR A 77 1.61 -13.91 11.01
N ARG A 78 0.49 -13.46 10.44
CA ARG A 78 -0.03 -13.97 9.17
C ARG A 78 0.66 -13.31 7.96
N PRO A 79 1.16 -14.08 6.97
CA PRO A 79 1.71 -13.52 5.75
C PRO A 79 0.67 -12.76 4.90
N PHE A 80 1.02 -11.57 4.40
CA PHE A 80 0.18 -10.74 3.50
C PHE A 80 -0.30 -11.43 2.23
N ALA A 81 0.46 -12.40 1.72
CA ALA A 81 0.11 -13.14 0.52
C ALA A 81 -0.91 -14.27 0.78
N TYR A 82 -1.24 -14.56 2.04
CA TYR A 82 -2.17 -15.64 2.36
C TYR A 82 -3.61 -15.20 2.08
N ARG A 83 -4.23 -15.83 1.09
CA ARG A 83 -5.62 -15.58 0.69
C ARG A 83 -6.44 -16.85 0.85
N ARG A 84 -7.71 -16.73 1.26
CA ARG A 84 -8.66 -17.85 1.19
C ARG A 84 -8.70 -18.38 -0.25
N THR A 85 -8.42 -19.67 -0.43
CA THR A 85 -8.68 -20.35 -1.71
C THR A 85 -10.19 -20.44 -1.90
N LYS A 86 -10.68 -19.95 -3.05
CA LYS A 86 -12.07 -20.08 -3.46
C LYS A 86 -12.43 -21.53 -3.75
#